data_AF-A0A6G4TWJ1-F1
#
_entry.id   AF-A0A6G4TWJ1-F1
#
_cell.length_a   1.000
_cell.length_b   1.000
_cell.length_c   1.000
_cell.angle_alpha   90.00
_cell.angle_beta   90.00
_cell.angle_gamma   90.00
#
_symmetry.space_group_name_H-M   'P 1'
#
loop_
_entity.id
_entity.type
_entity.pdbx_description
1 polymer ?
#
loop_
_entity_poly.entity_id
_entity_poly.type
_entity_poly.pdbx_seq_one_letter_code
_entity_poly.pdbx_strand_id
1 'polypeptide(L)'
;MVRDTPVLAGVNGTDPFYDPEVFLPELARIGFSGVQNFPTVGLIDGTFRANLEETGMGYALEVDMIRAARRHDLLTTPYVFSPEDAAAMTEAGADVVVAHMGLTTGGSIGADTAKSLDECVRLTQKIAQAAREVRSDVLVLVHGGPVAQPEDAQYVLRNTEGVHGFYGASSMERLPTEEALTVATRRFTSMTY
;
A
#
# COMPACT_ATOMS: atom_id res chain seq x y z
N MET A 1 2.08 22.61 3.57
CA MET A 1 2.10 21.86 4.84
C MET A 1 0.67 21.44 5.12
N VAL A 2 0.43 20.13 5.24
CA VAL A 2 -0.87 19.56 5.58
C VAL A 2 -1.14 19.88 7.06
N ARG A 3 -2.35 20.36 7.40
CA ARG A 3 -2.67 20.82 8.78
C ARG A 3 -3.62 19.88 9.52
N ASP A 4 -4.62 19.35 8.82
CA ASP A 4 -5.73 18.61 9.42
C ASP A 4 -5.93 17.24 8.75
N THR A 5 -4.84 16.62 8.28
CA THR A 5 -4.89 15.28 7.66
C THR A 5 -3.71 14.45 8.16
N PRO A 6 -3.95 13.21 8.63
CA PRO A 6 -2.88 12.33 9.09
C PRO A 6 -1.82 12.11 8.02
N VAL A 7 -0.56 12.14 8.43
CA VAL A 7 0.59 11.82 7.56
C VAL A 7 1.28 10.60 8.13
N LEU A 8 1.49 9.58 7.29
CA LEU A 8 2.11 8.33 7.68
C LEU A 8 3.50 8.19 7.06
N ALA A 9 4.39 7.51 7.76
CA ALA A 9 5.73 7.19 7.25
C ALA A 9 5.74 5.82 6.59
N GLY A 10 6.34 5.72 5.40
CA GLY A 10 6.77 4.44 4.86
C GLY A 10 8.02 3.97 5.62
N VAL A 11 7.95 2.80 6.24
CA VAL A 11 9.03 2.19 7.03
C VAL A 11 9.48 0.91 6.36
N ASN A 12 10.79 0.78 6.13
CA ASN A 12 11.39 -0.46 5.69
C ASN A 12 11.56 -1.42 6.88
N GLY A 13 10.61 -2.34 7.07
CA GLY A 13 10.65 -3.30 8.18
C GLY A 13 11.79 -4.32 8.10
N THR A 14 12.44 -4.46 6.94
CA THR A 14 13.54 -5.42 6.72
C THR A 14 14.93 -4.78 6.76
N ASP A 15 15.04 -3.49 7.08
CA ASP A 15 16.34 -2.84 7.24
C ASP A 15 17.12 -3.50 8.39
N PRO A 16 18.31 -4.08 8.14
CA PRO A 16 19.06 -4.81 9.16
C PRO A 16 19.60 -3.93 10.30
N PHE A 17 19.53 -2.61 10.16
CA PHE A 17 19.89 -1.63 11.19
C PHE A 17 18.67 -0.95 11.82
N TYR A 18 17.47 -1.41 11.50
CA TYR A 18 16.22 -0.92 12.09
C TYR A 18 16.08 -1.41 13.54
N ASP A 19 15.97 -0.45 14.46
CA ASP A 19 15.55 -0.70 15.84
C ASP A 19 14.17 -0.05 16.06
N PRO A 20 13.09 -0.85 16.23
CA PRO A 20 11.75 -0.32 16.41
C PRO A 20 11.61 0.55 17.66
N GLU A 21 12.36 0.25 18.72
CA GLU A 21 12.25 0.95 20.00
C GLU A 21 12.92 2.33 19.97
N VAL A 22 13.76 2.59 18.96
CA VAL A 22 14.35 3.91 18.70
C VAL A 22 13.60 4.64 17.59
N PHE A 23 13.33 3.95 16.47
CA PHE A 23 12.85 4.58 15.26
C PHE A 23 11.37 4.98 15.34
N LEU A 24 10.51 4.12 15.88
CA LEU A 24 9.07 4.41 15.94
C LEU A 24 8.73 5.58 16.89
N PRO A 25 9.31 5.68 18.10
CA PRO A 25 9.14 6.87 18.93
C PRO A 25 9.64 8.14 18.26
N GLU A 26 10.71 8.06 17.48
CA GLU A 26 11.25 9.20 16.74
C GLU A 26 10.27 9.67 15.65
N LEU A 27 9.65 8.75 14.90
CA LEU A 27 8.60 9.09 13.93
C LEU A 27 7.40 9.79 14.60
N ALA A 28 6.94 9.27 15.74
CA ALA A 28 5.87 9.88 16.51
C ALA A 28 6.26 11.30 16.98
N ARG A 29 7.51 11.48 17.45
CA ARG A 29 8.05 12.78 17.89
C ARG A 29 8.15 13.79 16.75
N ILE A 30 8.51 13.35 15.55
CA ILE A 30 8.54 14.18 14.34
C ILE A 30 7.11 14.66 13.97
N GLY A 31 6.09 13.86 14.30
CA GLY A 31 4.67 14.18 14.10
C GLY A 31 3.97 13.29 13.09
N PHE A 32 4.55 12.15 12.70
CA PHE A 32 3.83 11.16 11.91
C PHE A 32 2.72 10.54 12.75
N SER A 33 1.53 10.41 12.15
CA SER A 33 0.36 9.81 12.80
C SER A 33 0.39 8.29 12.77
N GLY A 34 1.25 7.70 11.93
CA GLY A 34 1.24 6.27 11.66
C GLY A 34 2.33 5.81 10.70
N VAL A 35 2.29 4.52 10.37
CA VAL A 35 3.27 3.86 9.50
C VAL A 35 2.62 2.90 8.49
N GLN A 36 3.36 2.64 7.42
CA GLN A 36 3.10 1.62 6.41
C GLN A 36 4.40 0.86 6.12
N ASN A 37 4.34 -0.45 5.86
CA ASN A 37 5.48 -1.25 5.41
C ASN A 37 5.83 -0.92 3.95
N PHE A 38 6.60 0.14 3.75
CA PHE A 38 7.10 0.51 2.44
C PHE A 38 8.50 1.13 2.55
N PRO A 39 9.51 0.63 1.81
CA PRO A 39 9.48 -0.51 0.87
C PRO A 39 9.05 -1.84 1.50
N THR A 40 8.50 -2.74 0.67
CA THR A 40 8.05 -4.07 1.10
C THR A 40 8.58 -5.17 0.19
N VAL A 41 9.04 -6.27 0.78
CA VAL A 41 9.44 -7.49 0.06
C VAL A 41 8.24 -8.22 -0.53
N GLY A 42 7.02 -7.85 -0.15
CA GLY A 42 5.78 -8.38 -0.72
C GLY A 42 5.61 -8.10 -2.22
N LEU A 43 6.29 -7.07 -2.75
CA LEU A 43 6.37 -6.80 -4.18
C LEU A 43 7.45 -7.60 -4.92
N ILE A 44 8.28 -8.36 -4.20
CA ILE A 44 9.36 -9.16 -4.76
C ILE A 44 8.88 -10.61 -4.86
N ASP A 45 9.16 -11.27 -5.99
CA ASP A 45 8.76 -12.64 -6.28
C ASP A 45 9.93 -13.54 -6.75
N GLY A 46 9.58 -14.78 -7.11
CA GLY A 46 10.52 -15.75 -7.66
C GLY A 46 11.65 -16.18 -6.71
N THR A 47 12.75 -16.66 -7.29
CA THR A 47 13.93 -17.11 -6.52
C THR A 47 14.54 -15.97 -5.70
N PHE A 48 14.43 -14.72 -6.17
CA PHE A 48 14.98 -13.60 -5.41
C PHE A 48 14.20 -13.38 -4.10
N ARG A 49 12.86 -13.44 -4.13
CA ARG A 49 12.05 -13.42 -2.90
C ARG A 49 12.40 -14.57 -1.96
N ALA A 50 12.51 -15.80 -2.47
CA ALA A 50 12.87 -16.95 -1.66
C ALA A 50 14.21 -16.74 -0.93
N ASN A 51 15.22 -16.22 -1.64
CA ASN A 51 16.52 -15.92 -1.05
C ASN A 51 16.44 -14.84 0.04
N LEU A 52 15.60 -13.80 -0.12
CA LEU A 52 15.40 -12.78 0.91
C LEU A 52 14.77 -13.38 2.17
N GLU A 53 13.76 -14.22 2.03
CA GLU A 53 13.13 -14.93 3.15
C GLU A 53 14.14 -15.84 3.87
N GLU A 54 14.93 -16.62 3.14
CA GLU A 54 15.93 -17.54 3.69
C GLU A 54 17.11 -16.84 4.37
N THR A 55 17.37 -15.57 4.03
CA THR A 55 18.50 -14.79 4.57
C THR A 55 18.10 -13.77 5.62
N GLY A 56 16.86 -13.81 6.09
CA GLY A 56 16.39 -12.96 7.20
C GLY A 56 15.90 -11.58 6.79
N MET A 57 15.51 -11.38 5.52
CA MET A 57 14.80 -10.18 5.03
C MET A 57 13.37 -10.55 4.61
N GLY A 58 12.72 -11.35 5.45
CA GLY A 58 11.39 -11.88 5.17
C GLY A 58 10.25 -10.93 5.53
N TYR A 59 9.08 -11.16 4.93
CA TYR A 59 7.88 -10.35 5.17
C TYR A 59 7.41 -10.38 6.64
N ALA A 60 7.75 -11.45 7.38
CA ALA A 60 7.48 -11.54 8.81
C ALA A 60 8.07 -10.36 9.62
N LEU A 61 9.21 -9.80 9.20
CA LEU A 61 9.80 -8.61 9.85
C LEU A 61 8.95 -7.36 9.64
N GLU A 62 8.27 -7.25 8.49
CA GLU A 62 7.31 -6.17 8.25
C GLU A 62 6.08 -6.31 9.15
N VAL A 63 5.62 -7.55 9.39
CA VAL A 63 4.54 -7.83 10.36
C VAL A 63 4.99 -7.46 11.78
N ASP A 64 6.22 -7.78 12.16
CA ASP A 64 6.78 -7.41 13.47
C ASP A 64 6.91 -5.89 13.64
N MET A 65 7.27 -5.18 12.57
CA MET A 65 7.31 -3.72 12.53
C MET A 65 5.91 -3.13 12.81
N ILE A 66 4.86 -3.65 12.15
CA ILE A 66 3.48 -3.20 12.41
C ILE A 66 3.04 -3.50 13.84
N ARG A 67 3.39 -4.69 14.36
CA ARG A 67 3.11 -5.04 15.76
C ARG A 67 3.80 -4.07 16.73
N ALA A 68 5.03 -3.65 16.43
CA ALA A 68 5.74 -2.67 17.23
C ALA A 68 5.08 -1.28 17.14
N ALA A 69 4.73 -0.82 15.94
CA ALA A 69 4.05 0.46 15.75
C ALA A 69 2.73 0.55 16.53
N ARG A 70 1.94 -0.55 16.54
CA ARG A 70 0.71 -0.61 17.33
C ARG A 70 0.95 -0.43 18.83
N ARG A 71 2.05 -0.97 19.39
CA ARG A 71 2.40 -0.78 20.82
C ARG A 71 2.74 0.68 21.15
N HIS A 72 3.19 1.45 20.17
CA HIS A 72 3.44 2.88 20.30
C HIS A 72 2.21 3.75 19.95
N ASP A 73 1.03 3.15 19.79
CA ASP A 73 -0.23 3.81 19.44
C ASP A 73 -0.16 4.61 18.13
N LEU A 74 0.69 4.17 17.21
CA LEU A 74 0.73 4.69 15.84
C LEU A 74 -0.36 4.03 15.00
N LEU A 75 -1.01 4.81 14.14
CA LEU A 75 -1.91 4.28 13.11
C LEU A 75 -1.12 3.34 12.18
N THR A 76 -1.69 2.19 11.84
CA THR A 76 -1.02 1.17 11.04
C THR A 76 -1.82 0.82 9.79
N THR A 77 -1.21 1.01 8.62
CA THR A 77 -1.89 0.81 7.32
C THR A 77 -1.09 -0.08 6.35
N PRO A 78 -0.68 -1.30 6.74
CA PRO A 78 0.19 -2.13 5.92
C PRO A 78 -0.40 -2.55 4.56
N TYR A 79 0.48 -2.68 3.58
CA TYR A 79 0.22 -3.45 2.38
C TYR A 79 0.24 -4.94 2.69
N VAL A 80 -0.69 -5.68 2.08
CA VAL A 80 -0.80 -7.14 2.14
C VAL A 80 -1.03 -7.71 0.75
N PHE A 81 -0.48 -8.90 0.47
CA PHE A 81 -0.44 -9.47 -0.88
C PHE A 81 -1.21 -10.80 -0.97
N SER A 82 -1.56 -11.38 0.17
CA SER A 82 -2.25 -12.66 0.30
C SER A 82 -3.22 -12.67 1.51
N PRO A 83 -4.17 -13.63 1.56
CA PRO A 83 -4.99 -13.85 2.75
C PRO A 83 -4.17 -14.10 4.02
N GLU A 84 -3.05 -14.80 3.89
CA GLU A 84 -2.13 -15.11 4.99
C GLU A 84 -1.48 -13.83 5.54
N ASP A 85 -1.01 -12.94 4.65
CA ASP A 85 -0.49 -11.63 5.05
C ASP A 85 -1.56 -10.79 5.75
N ALA A 86 -2.80 -10.85 5.25
CA ALA A 86 -3.93 -10.10 5.78
C ALA A 86 -4.27 -10.54 7.21
N ALA A 87 -4.32 -11.85 7.44
CA ALA A 87 -4.51 -12.40 8.78
C ALA A 87 -3.35 -11.98 9.71
N ALA A 88 -2.10 -12.19 9.28
CA ALA A 88 -0.92 -11.87 10.08
C ALA A 88 -0.82 -10.38 10.45
N MET A 89 -1.08 -9.47 9.51
CA MET A 89 -1.10 -8.03 9.76
C MET A 89 -2.27 -7.63 10.69
N THR A 90 -3.44 -8.26 10.54
CA THR A 90 -4.57 -7.99 11.43
C THR A 90 -4.29 -8.48 12.86
N GLU A 91 -3.68 -9.65 13.01
CA GLU A 91 -3.21 -10.18 14.30
C GLU A 91 -2.12 -9.31 14.94
N ALA A 92 -1.24 -8.70 14.11
CA ALA A 92 -0.26 -7.72 14.56
C ALA A 92 -0.90 -6.41 15.04
N GLY A 93 -2.19 -6.20 14.77
CA GLY A 93 -2.95 -5.05 15.24
C GLY A 93 -3.14 -3.96 14.19
N ALA A 94 -2.93 -4.26 12.90
CA ALA A 94 -3.17 -3.32 11.80
C ALA A 94 -4.55 -2.65 11.92
N ASP A 95 -4.64 -1.33 11.84
CA ASP A 95 -5.90 -0.59 11.83
C ASP A 95 -6.58 -0.67 10.45
N VAL A 96 -5.74 -0.63 9.41
CA VAL A 96 -6.13 -0.78 8.01
C VAL A 96 -5.24 -1.81 7.34
N VAL A 97 -5.81 -2.72 6.55
CA VAL A 97 -5.04 -3.57 5.63
C VAL A 97 -5.28 -3.13 4.19
N VAL A 98 -4.21 -2.98 3.43
CA VAL A 98 -4.26 -2.49 2.05
C VAL A 98 -3.91 -3.63 1.09
N ALA A 99 -4.94 -4.19 0.45
CA ALA A 99 -4.80 -5.26 -0.53
C ALA A 99 -4.05 -4.75 -1.77
N HIS A 100 -2.80 -5.14 -1.93
CA HIS A 100 -1.91 -4.64 -2.98
C HIS A 100 -1.91 -5.58 -4.19
N MET A 101 -2.41 -5.09 -5.33
CA MET A 101 -2.59 -5.87 -6.56
C MET A 101 -1.39 -5.84 -7.51
N GLY A 102 -0.19 -5.54 -6.99
CA GLY A 102 1.03 -5.29 -7.76
C GLY A 102 1.19 -3.84 -8.23
N LEU A 103 2.20 -3.59 -9.06
CA LEU A 103 2.53 -2.24 -9.54
C LEU A 103 1.39 -1.63 -10.36
N THR A 104 1.11 -0.34 -10.14
CA THR A 104 0.06 0.38 -10.88
C THR A 104 0.41 0.48 -12.36
N THR A 105 -0.55 0.13 -13.23
CA THR A 105 -0.41 0.28 -14.68
C THR A 105 -0.67 1.72 -15.14
N GLY A 106 -0.14 2.09 -16.31
CA GLY A 106 -0.40 3.39 -16.94
C GLY A 106 0.61 4.51 -16.62
N GLY A 107 0.43 5.64 -17.34
CA GLY A 107 1.41 6.72 -17.42
C GLY A 107 2.67 6.33 -18.19
N SER A 108 3.73 7.13 -18.12
CA SER A 108 4.96 6.87 -18.90
C SER A 108 5.87 5.75 -18.36
N ILE A 109 5.65 5.30 -17.12
CA ILE A 109 6.53 4.36 -16.39
C ILE A 109 5.77 3.19 -15.72
N GLY A 110 4.49 2.98 -16.06
CA GLY A 110 3.68 1.91 -15.46
C GLY A 110 4.12 0.51 -15.91
N ALA A 111 3.74 -0.52 -15.15
CA ALA A 111 4.04 -1.91 -15.50
C ALA A 111 3.20 -2.40 -16.69
N ASP A 112 3.82 -3.19 -17.58
CA ASP A 112 3.13 -3.84 -18.72
C ASP A 112 2.41 -5.14 -18.32
N THR A 113 2.91 -5.80 -17.27
CA THR A 113 2.34 -7.04 -16.72
C THR A 113 1.42 -6.71 -15.55
N ALA A 114 0.11 -6.91 -15.74
CA ALA A 114 -0.87 -6.67 -14.70
C ALA A 114 -1.97 -7.72 -14.66
N LYS A 115 -2.52 -7.85 -13.46
CA LYS A 115 -3.75 -8.59 -13.20
C LYS A 115 -4.91 -7.99 -13.99
N SER A 116 -5.94 -8.79 -14.24
CA SER A 116 -7.22 -8.23 -14.69
C SER A 116 -7.97 -7.60 -13.50
N LEU A 117 -8.91 -6.70 -13.80
CA LEU A 117 -9.72 -6.07 -12.77
C LEU A 117 -10.61 -7.11 -12.02
N ASP A 118 -11.10 -8.13 -12.72
CA ASP A 118 -11.83 -9.26 -12.12
C ASP A 118 -10.93 -10.11 -11.20
N GLU A 119 -9.66 -10.29 -11.55
CA GLU A 119 -8.70 -10.96 -10.67
C GLU A 119 -8.48 -10.12 -9.40
N CYS A 120 -8.42 -8.79 -9.53
CA CYS A 120 -8.29 -7.88 -8.39
C CYS A 120 -9.50 -7.97 -7.45
N VAL A 121 -10.72 -8.02 -8.00
CA VAL A 121 -11.95 -8.26 -7.22
C VAL A 121 -11.83 -9.56 -6.42
N ARG A 122 -11.50 -10.67 -7.09
CA ARG A 122 -11.39 -11.99 -6.45
C ARG A 122 -10.33 -12.03 -5.36
N LEU A 123 -9.15 -11.43 -5.59
CA LEU A 123 -8.06 -11.43 -4.62
C LEU A 123 -8.35 -10.51 -3.44
N THR A 124 -8.85 -9.30 -3.71
CA THR A 124 -9.23 -8.34 -2.66
C THR A 124 -10.32 -8.93 -1.76
N GLN A 125 -11.31 -9.63 -2.32
CA GLN A 125 -12.35 -10.30 -1.52
C GLN A 125 -11.76 -11.34 -0.55
N LYS A 126 -10.81 -12.16 -1.00
CA LYS A 126 -10.16 -13.17 -0.16
C LYS A 126 -9.34 -12.53 0.97
N ILE A 127 -8.60 -11.46 0.65
CA ILE A 127 -7.84 -10.68 1.62
C ILE A 127 -8.77 -10.04 2.66
N ALA A 128 -9.85 -9.41 2.21
CA ALA A 128 -10.83 -8.78 3.07
C ALA A 128 -11.49 -9.79 4.01
N GLN A 129 -11.85 -10.97 3.50
CA GLN A 129 -12.41 -12.05 4.30
C GLN A 129 -11.43 -12.50 5.39
N ALA A 130 -10.18 -12.83 5.03
CA ALA A 130 -9.19 -13.31 5.99
C ALA A 130 -8.87 -12.29 7.09
N ALA A 131 -8.73 -11.00 6.74
CA ALA A 131 -8.54 -9.95 7.73
C ALA A 131 -9.74 -9.85 8.69
N ARG A 132 -10.96 -9.89 8.16
CA ARG A 132 -12.18 -9.73 8.96
C ARG A 132 -12.56 -10.97 9.79
N GLU A 133 -12.09 -12.15 9.40
CA GLU A 133 -12.15 -13.37 10.21
C GLU A 133 -11.30 -13.24 11.49
N VAL A 134 -10.15 -12.56 11.40
CA VAL A 134 -9.32 -12.25 12.58
C VAL A 134 -9.97 -11.14 13.43
N ARG A 135 -10.36 -10.03 12.80
CA ARG A 135 -10.96 -8.89 13.50
C ARG A 135 -11.97 -8.15 12.64
N SER A 136 -13.23 -8.12 13.07
CA SER A 136 -14.35 -7.69 12.22
C SER A 136 -14.41 -6.18 11.92
N ASP A 137 -13.69 -5.37 12.71
CA ASP A 137 -13.62 -3.91 12.62
C ASP A 137 -12.40 -3.37 11.84
N VAL A 138 -11.52 -4.26 11.35
CA VAL A 138 -10.38 -3.84 10.52
C VAL A 138 -10.89 -3.22 9.22
N LEU A 139 -10.31 -2.08 8.85
CA LEU A 139 -10.60 -1.45 7.57
C LEU A 139 -9.76 -2.12 6.47
N VAL A 140 -10.36 -2.27 5.30
CA VAL A 140 -9.73 -2.92 4.15
C VAL A 140 -9.79 -1.97 2.97
N LEU A 141 -8.66 -1.67 2.35
CA LEU A 141 -8.57 -0.84 1.16
C LEU A 141 -7.94 -1.64 0.01
N VAL A 142 -8.22 -1.27 -1.23
CA VAL A 142 -7.53 -1.82 -2.41
C VAL A 142 -6.51 -0.84 -2.96
N HIS A 143 -5.41 -1.35 -3.52
CA HIS A 143 -4.35 -0.58 -4.14
C HIS A 143 -3.69 -1.32 -5.31
N GLY A 144 -3.22 -0.57 -6.31
CA GLY A 144 -2.26 -1.08 -7.30
C GLY A 144 -2.85 -1.91 -8.44
N GLY A 145 -1.97 -2.51 -9.23
CA GLY A 145 -2.33 -3.25 -10.44
C GLY A 145 -3.13 -2.39 -11.43
N PRO A 146 -4.22 -2.91 -12.02
CA PRO A 146 -5.09 -2.14 -12.90
C PRO A 146 -6.01 -1.15 -12.16
N VAL A 147 -5.98 -1.08 -10.82
CA VAL A 147 -6.84 -0.17 -10.04
C VAL A 147 -6.18 1.21 -9.97
N ALA A 148 -6.29 1.98 -11.06
CA ALA A 148 -5.54 3.23 -11.23
C ALA A 148 -6.44 4.47 -11.33
N GLN A 149 -7.69 4.33 -11.76
CA GLN A 149 -8.65 5.42 -11.91
C GLN A 149 -9.83 5.26 -10.93
N PRO A 150 -10.61 6.34 -10.68
CA PRO A 150 -11.81 6.28 -9.84
C PRO A 150 -12.80 5.20 -10.28
N GLU A 151 -12.97 4.97 -11.58
CA GLU A 151 -13.87 3.96 -12.15
C GLU A 151 -13.42 2.54 -11.80
N ASP A 152 -12.11 2.28 -11.83
CA ASP A 152 -11.53 0.97 -11.47
C ASP A 152 -11.73 0.70 -9.98
N ALA A 153 -11.43 1.69 -9.13
CA ALA A 153 -11.65 1.58 -7.69
C ALA A 153 -13.14 1.36 -7.37
N GLN A 154 -14.03 2.11 -8.04
CA GLN A 154 -15.47 1.93 -7.89
C GLN A 154 -15.92 0.53 -8.35
N TYR A 155 -15.35 -0.02 -9.42
CA TYR A 155 -15.64 -1.38 -9.86
C TYR A 155 -15.28 -2.41 -8.78
N VAL A 156 -14.09 -2.30 -8.19
CA VAL A 156 -13.70 -3.23 -7.10
C VAL A 156 -14.63 -3.11 -5.90
N LEU A 157 -14.93 -1.87 -5.46
CA LEU A 157 -15.80 -1.63 -4.31
C LEU A 157 -17.25 -2.14 -4.53
N ARG A 158 -17.78 -2.06 -5.75
CA ARG A 158 -19.12 -2.57 -6.07
C ARG A 158 -19.21 -4.09 -6.13
N ASN A 159 -18.08 -4.76 -6.38
CA ASN A 159 -18.02 -6.20 -6.59
C ASN A 159 -17.34 -6.94 -5.42
N THR A 160 -17.15 -6.28 -4.28
CA THR A 160 -16.57 -6.87 -3.07
C THR A 160 -17.39 -6.49 -1.83
N GLU A 161 -17.35 -7.33 -0.81
CA GLU A 161 -17.93 -7.09 0.51
C GLU A 161 -16.83 -6.95 1.56
N GLY A 162 -16.97 -5.94 2.44
CA GLY A 162 -15.99 -5.65 3.48
C GLY A 162 -14.74 -4.92 3.01
N VAL A 163 -14.76 -4.33 1.80
CA VAL A 163 -13.75 -3.40 1.30
C VAL A 163 -14.30 -1.98 1.38
N HIS A 164 -13.54 -1.09 2.01
CA HIS A 164 -14.02 0.19 2.52
C HIS A 164 -13.50 1.39 1.71
N GLY A 165 -12.56 1.19 0.80
CA GLY A 165 -12.03 2.28 0.00
C GLY A 165 -10.80 1.89 -0.83
N PHE A 166 -10.06 2.91 -1.23
CA PHE A 166 -8.91 2.82 -2.12
C PHE A 166 -7.73 3.60 -1.54
N TYR A 167 -6.52 3.04 -1.64
CA TYR A 167 -5.29 3.72 -1.25
C TYR A 167 -4.55 4.15 -2.52
N GLY A 168 -4.46 5.47 -2.76
CA GLY A 168 -3.86 6.03 -3.98
C GLY A 168 -2.45 6.58 -3.74
N ALA A 169 -1.53 6.26 -4.66
CA ALA A 169 -0.20 6.87 -4.72
C ALA A 169 0.04 7.47 -6.11
N SER A 170 0.53 6.67 -7.07
CA SER A 170 0.71 7.11 -8.47
C SER A 170 -0.56 7.68 -9.10
N SER A 171 -1.73 7.13 -8.78
CA SER A 171 -3.02 7.62 -9.26
C SER A 171 -3.40 9.01 -8.73
N MET A 172 -2.85 9.41 -7.58
CA MET A 172 -3.18 10.67 -6.93
C MET A 172 -2.21 11.79 -7.29
N GLU A 173 -0.91 11.47 -7.46
CA GLU A 173 0.12 12.48 -7.73
C GLU A 173 0.71 12.40 -9.14
N ARG A 174 1.10 11.20 -9.60
CA ARG A 174 1.92 11.05 -10.80
C ARG A 174 1.09 11.21 -12.06
N LEU A 175 0.03 10.41 -12.22
CA LEU A 175 -0.78 10.42 -13.44
C LEU A 175 -1.44 11.79 -13.71
N PRO A 176 -2.07 12.46 -12.73
CA PRO A 176 -2.67 13.77 -12.96
C PRO A 176 -1.62 14.84 -13.29
N THR A 177 -0.44 14.76 -12.65
CA THR A 177 0.65 15.71 -12.90
C THR A 177 1.27 15.52 -14.29
N GLU A 178 1.51 14.27 -14.71
CA GLU A 178 2.01 13.94 -16.06
C GLU A 178 1.09 14.54 -17.15
N GLU A 179 -0.22 14.39 -17.00
CA GLU A 179 -1.20 14.94 -17.93
C GLU A 179 -1.17 16.48 -17.96
N ALA A 180 -1.25 17.11 -16.78
CA ALA A 180 -1.28 18.56 -16.67
C ALA A 180 -0.02 19.22 -17.26
N LEU A 181 1.17 18.68 -16.96
CA LEU A 181 2.44 19.18 -17.49
C LEU A 181 2.52 19.00 -19.01
N THR A 182 2.05 17.87 -19.52
CA THR A 182 2.03 17.59 -20.96
C THR A 182 1.12 18.58 -21.70
N VAL A 183 -0.09 18.82 -21.18
CA VAL A 183 -1.04 19.77 -21.75
C VAL A 183 -0.47 21.19 -21.73
N ALA A 184 0.11 21.63 -20.62
CA ALA A 184 0.71 22.95 -20.50
C ALA A 184 1.87 23.15 -21.50
N THR A 185 2.76 22.16 -21.60
CA THR A 185 3.90 22.20 -22.51
C THR A 185 3.46 22.29 -23.97
N ARG A 186 2.49 21.45 -24.38
CA ARG A 186 1.94 21.47 -25.75
C ARG A 186 1.42 22.85 -26.14
N ARG A 187 0.71 23.53 -25.23
CA ARG A 187 0.16 24.89 -25.47
C ARG A 187 1.26 25.91 -25.75
N PHE A 188 2.35 25.90 -24.97
CA PHE A 188 3.49 26.80 -25.22
C PHE A 188 4.16 26.50 -26.56
N THR A 189 4.34 25.22 -26.89
CA THR A 189 5.00 24.83 -28.15
C THR A 189 4.17 25.11 -29.40
N SER A 190 2.85 25.31 -29.26
CA SER A 190 1.94 25.59 -30.38
C SER A 190 1.75 27.08 -30.69
N MET A 191 2.42 27.98 -29.99
CA MET A 191 2.31 29.43 -30.23
C MET A 191 2.88 29.80 -31.61
N THR A 192 2.19 30.69 -32.32
CA THR A 192 2.63 31.26 -33.60
C THR A 192 2.90 32.76 -33.43
N TYR A 193 3.81 33.32 -34.23
CA TYR A 193 4.15 34.75 -34.28
C TYR A 193 3.48 35.47 -35.45
#